data_AF-D8F928-F1
#
_entry.id   AF-D8F928-F1
#
_cell.length_a   1.000
_cell.length_b   1.000
_cell.length_c   1.000
_cell.angle_alpha   90.00
_cell.angle_beta   90.00
_cell.angle_gamma   90.00
#
_symmetry.space_group_name_H-M   'P 1'
#
loop_
_entity.id
_entity.type
_entity.pdbx_description
1 polymer ?
#
loop_
_entity_poly.entity_id
_entity_poly.type
_entity_poly.pdbx_seq_one_letter_code
_entity_poly.pdbx_strand_id
1 'polypeptide(L)' 'MNLIANTTTRQGLKIQAEIDSNSYPKGIKVTDTELENVNLFKADFHGEWNYSIRPKCSSY' A
#
# COMPACT_ATOMS: atom_id res chain seq x y z
N MET A 1 -17.05 -16.91 -16.84
CA MET A 1 -16.58 -16.08 -15.70
C MET A 1 -15.10 -15.82 -15.89
N ASN A 2 -14.68 -14.59 -16.18
CA ASN A 2 -13.27 -14.20 -16.31
C ASN A 2 -12.85 -13.47 -15.05
N LEU A 3 -12.37 -14.22 -14.05
CA LEU A 3 -11.88 -13.66 -12.78
C LEU A 3 -10.41 -13.26 -12.93
N ILE A 4 -9.98 -12.22 -12.21
CA ILE A 4 -8.58 -11.74 -12.21
C ILE A 4 -7.60 -12.90 -11.88
N ALA A 5 -8.02 -13.84 -11.02
CA ALA A 5 -7.26 -15.03 -10.66
C ALA A 5 -6.94 -15.99 -11.82
N ASN A 6 -7.62 -15.89 -12.98
CA ASN A 6 -7.30 -16.68 -14.17
C ASN A 6 -6.10 -16.10 -14.97
N THR A 7 -5.53 -14.98 -14.52
CA THR A 7 -4.37 -14.37 -15.18
C THR A 7 -3.09 -15.05 -14.73
N THR A 8 -2.19 -15.30 -15.67
CA THR A 8 -0.83 -15.81 -15.42
C THR A 8 0.21 -14.87 -16.01
N THR A 9 1.37 -14.75 -15.37
CA THR A 9 2.49 -14.00 -15.97
C THR A 9 3.10 -14.80 -17.12
N ARG A 10 3.85 -14.13 -18.01
CA ARG A 10 4.61 -14.83 -19.08
C ARG A 10 5.57 -15.90 -18.55
N GLN A 11 5.96 -15.80 -17.28
CA GLN A 11 6.84 -16.76 -16.59
C GLN A 11 6.06 -17.83 -15.79
N GLY A 12 4.73 -17.87 -15.90
CA GLY A 12 3.90 -18.93 -15.31
C GLY A 12 3.49 -18.71 -13.85
N LEU A 13 3.67 -17.52 -13.28
CA LEU A 13 3.17 -17.24 -11.93
C LEU A 13 1.64 -17.16 -11.95
N LYS A 14 0.99 -17.86 -11.01
CA LYS A 14 -0.46 -17.81 -10.80
C LYS A 14 -0.81 -16.66 -9.87
N ILE A 15 -1.83 -15.90 -10.23
CA ILE A 15 -2.32 -14.78 -9.42
C ILE A 15 -3.43 -15.30 -8.50
N GLN A 16 -3.33 -15.00 -7.21
CA GLN A 16 -4.42 -15.18 -6.26
C GLN A 16 -5.15 -13.84 -6.13
N ALA A 17 -6.48 -13.88 -6.20
CA ALA A 17 -7.32 -12.72 -5.99
C ALA A 17 -8.59 -13.16 -5.26
N GLU A 18 -8.90 -12.49 -4.16
CA GLU A 18 -10.06 -12.75 -3.34
C GLU A 18 -10.82 -11.45 -3.06
N ILE A 19 -12.09 -11.58 -2.70
CA ILE A 19 -12.90 -10.44 -2.28
C ILE A 19 -12.48 -10.08 -0.86
N ASP A 20 -12.00 -8.86 -0.67
CA ASP A 20 -11.80 -8.29 0.65
C ASP A 20 -13.15 -7.84 1.22
N SER A 21 -13.65 -8.59 2.20
CA SER A 21 -14.92 -8.29 2.88
C SER A 21 -14.77 -7.39 4.11
N ASN A 22 -13.59 -6.82 4.36
CA ASN A 22 -13.38 -5.93 5.48
C ASN A 22 -14.18 -4.62 5.35
N SER A 23 -14.54 -4.05 6.49
CA SER A 23 -15.22 -2.75 6.54
C SER A 23 -14.20 -1.61 6.63
N TYR A 24 -14.22 -0.73 5.65
CA TYR A 24 -13.35 0.45 5.57
C TYR A 24 -14.16 1.72 5.85
N PRO A 25 -14.21 2.21 7.11
CA PRO A 25 -14.89 3.44 7.43
C PRO A 25 -14.33 4.61 6.62
N LYS A 26 -15.22 5.33 5.94
CA LYS A 26 -14.87 6.50 5.12
C LYS A 26 -14.81 7.76 5.96
N GLY A 27 -14.02 8.73 5.51
CA GLY A 27 -13.96 10.05 6.14
C GLY A 27 -13.13 10.11 7.42
N ILE A 28 -12.34 9.08 7.71
CA ILE A 28 -11.30 9.18 8.74
C ILE A 28 -10.29 10.23 8.28
N LYS A 29 -10.21 11.32 9.02
CA LYS A 29 -9.23 12.38 8.78
C LYS A 29 -7.97 12.07 9.59
N VAL A 30 -6.85 11.92 8.90
CA VAL A 30 -5.52 11.89 9.51
C VAL A 30 -5.03 13.33 9.57
N THR A 31 -4.58 13.76 10.74
CA THR A 31 -3.99 15.09 10.94
C THR A 31 -2.58 15.15 10.34
N ASP A 32 -2.11 16.35 10.01
CA ASP A 32 -0.75 16.53 9.49
C ASP A 32 0.29 16.01 10.50
N THR A 33 0.09 16.26 11.80
CA THR A 33 0.95 15.76 12.87
C THR A 33 0.99 14.23 12.96
N GLU A 34 -0.13 13.54 12.75
CA GLU A 34 -0.14 12.07 12.71
C GLU A 34 0.62 11.55 11.49
N LEU A 35 0.47 12.22 10.34
CA LEU A 35 1.14 11.82 9.11
C LEU A 35 2.66 12.10 9.17
N GLU A 36 3.08 13.22 9.77
CA GLU A 36 4.48 13.57 10.04
C GLU A 36 5.18 12.52 10.92
N ASN A 37 4.42 11.84 11.77
CA ASN A 37 4.94 10.74 12.57
C ASN A 37 5.23 9.48 11.73
N VAL A 38 4.80 9.40 10.48
CA VAL A 38 5.19 8.30 9.58
C VAL A 38 6.59 8.57 9.05
N ASN A 39 7.49 7.59 9.14
CA ASN A 39 8.84 7.69 8.58
C ASN A 39 8.81 7.48 7.05
N LEU A 40 8.21 8.46 6.36
CA LEU A 40 7.89 8.44 4.94
C LEU A 40 8.94 9.21 4.14
N PHE A 41 9.42 8.60 3.06
CA PHE A 41 10.38 9.18 2.12
C PHE A 41 9.74 9.22 0.74
N LYS A 42 9.59 10.43 0.19
CA LYS A 42 9.10 10.63 -1.17
C LYS A 42 10.19 10.28 -2.17
N ALA A 43 9.81 9.67 -3.30
CA ALA A 43 10.71 9.43 -4.41
C ALA A 43 10.95 10.72 -5.22
N ASP A 44 12.08 10.79 -5.91
CA ASP A 44 12.40 11.93 -6.79
C ASP A 44 11.44 12.03 -7.98
N PHE A 45 11.00 10.88 -8.49
CA PHE A 45 10.02 10.81 -9.57
C PHE A 45 8.61 10.59 -9.00
N HIS A 46 7.75 11.60 -9.14
CA HIS A 46 6.38 11.59 -8.65
C HIS A 46 6.25 11.25 -7.15
N GLY A 47 7.01 11.93 -6.30
CA GLY A 47 7.02 11.70 -4.85
C GLY A 47 5.69 11.92 -4.13
N GLU A 48 4.74 12.59 -4.78
CA GLU A 48 3.35 12.71 -4.34
C GLU A 48 2.59 11.38 -4.39
N TRP A 49 3.01 10.44 -5.24
CA TRP A 49 2.41 9.11 -5.39
C TRP A 49 3.39 7.99 -4.98
N ASN A 50 4.67 8.18 -5.29
CA ASN A 50 5.73 7.21 -5.09
C ASN A 50 6.49 7.55 -3.81
N TYR A 51 6.32 6.73 -2.79
CA TYR A 51 7.01 6.90 -1.51
C TYR A 51 7.37 5.56 -0.89
N SER A 52 8.28 5.60 0.09
CA SER A 52 8.67 4.46 0.91
C SER A 52 8.42 4.79 2.37
N ILE A 53 7.88 3.83 3.14
CA ILE A 53 7.77 3.93 4.60
C ILE A 53 8.82 3.01 5.20
N ARG A 54 9.67 3.55 6.09
CA ARG A 54 10.74 2.80 6.75
C ARG A 54 10.40 2.56 8.22
N PRO A 55 10.90 1.47 8.85
CA PRO A 55 10.81 1.33 10.29
C PRO A 55 11.43 2.54 11.00
N LYS A 56 10.82 2.98 12.11
CA LYS A 56 11.54 3.86 13.04
C LYS A 56 12.57 3.01 13.76
N CYS A 57 13.83 3.44 13.78
CA CYS A 57 14.85 2.75 14.56
C CYS A 57 14.47 2.91 16.04
N SER A 58 14.02 1.83 16.69
CA SER A 58 13.88 1.81 18.13
C SER A 58 15.29 1.66 18.72
N SER A 59 15.81 2.72 19.35
CA SER A 59 16.92 2.55 20.28
C SER A 59 16.41 1.71 21.45
N TYR A 60 16.92 0.48 21.58
CA TYR A 60 16.75 -0.35 22.78
C TYR A 60 17.50 0.27 23.96
#